data_AF-A0A8T7M6H8-F1
#
_entry.id   AF-A0A8T7M6H8-F1
#
_cell.length_a   1.000
_cell.length_b   1.000
_cell.length_c   1.000
_cell.angle_alpha   90.00
_cell.angle_beta   90.00
_cell.angle_gamma   90.00
#
_symmetry.space_group_name_H-M   'P 1'
#
loop_
_entity.id
_entity.type
_entity.pdbx_description
1 polymer ?
#
loop_
_entity_poly.entity_id
_entity_poly.type
_entity_poly.pdbx_seq_one_letter_code
_entity_poly.pdbx_strand_id
1 'polypeptide(L)'
;MNSAINSIYTKLLTYPNGMAESFNKTVSYEKLYLEEFQNLAEVAVGLEDWLERIYNEGRLHSSLGYLSPIEFEHNWLAQKQLECGLVI
;
A
#
# COMPACT_ATOMS: atom_id res chain seq x y z
N MET A 1 17.90 9.61 -13.99
CA MET A 1 16.58 9.48 -13.34
C MET A 1 15.53 10.13 -14.23
N ASN A 2 14.51 9.39 -14.65
CA ASN A 2 13.40 9.90 -15.46
C ASN A 2 12.68 11.05 -14.74
N SER A 3 12.42 12.17 -15.43
CA SER A 3 11.77 13.34 -14.81
C SER A 3 10.36 13.01 -14.29
N ALA A 4 9.68 12.06 -14.93
CA ALA A 4 8.41 11.50 -14.50
C ALA A 4 8.49 10.79 -13.14
N ILE A 5 9.53 9.98 -12.91
CA ILE A 5 9.72 9.26 -11.64
C ILE A 5 10.00 10.24 -10.50
N ASN A 6 10.84 11.26 -10.74
CA ASN A 6 11.10 12.30 -9.74
C ASN A 6 9.83 13.11 -9.39
N SER A 7 8.97 13.37 -10.38
CA SER A 7 7.69 14.05 -10.16
C SER A 7 6.75 13.20 -9.29
N ILE A 8 6.64 11.89 -9.56
CA ILE A 8 5.84 10.95 -8.74
C ILE A 8 6.39 10.85 -7.33
N TYR A 9 7.70 10.65 -7.17
CA TYR A 9 8.37 10.55 -5.87
C TYR A 9 8.10 11.78 -5.00
N THR A 10 8.25 12.97 -5.58
CA THR A 10 7.96 14.24 -4.90
C THR A 10 6.49 14.31 -4.49
N LYS A 11 5.57 13.91 -5.38
CA LYS A 11 4.13 13.96 -5.12
C LYS A 11 3.70 12.97 -4.03
N LEU A 12 4.29 11.76 -4.00
CA LEU A 12 4.07 10.77 -2.94
C LEU A 12 4.54 11.32 -1.59
N LEU A 13 5.76 11.85 -1.49
CA LEU A 13 6.30 12.37 -0.24
C LEU A 13 5.64 13.66 0.29
N THR A 14 4.83 14.35 -0.52
CA THR A 14 4.17 15.61 -0.14
C THR A 14 2.91 15.39 0.71
N TYR A 15 2.39 14.15 0.82
CA TYR A 15 1.24 13.87 1.68
C TYR A 15 1.66 13.80 3.16
N PRO A 16 1.18 14.70 4.05
CA PRO A 16 1.74 14.94 5.39
C PRO A 16 1.17 14.02 6.47
N ASN A 17 0.85 12.77 6.14
CA ASN A 17 0.48 11.75 7.11
C ASN A 17 1.74 10.94 7.46
N GLY A 18 2.26 11.07 8.69
CA GLY A 18 3.50 10.37 9.10
C GLY A 18 3.48 8.85 8.90
N MET A 19 2.28 8.24 8.96
CA MET A 19 2.07 6.84 8.57
C MET A 19 2.25 6.61 7.07
N ALA A 20 1.73 7.49 6.21
CA ALA A 20 1.97 7.35 4.78
C ALA A 20 3.36 7.85 4.36
N GLU A 21 4.05 8.66 5.14
CA GLU A 21 5.44 9.00 4.84
C GLU A 21 6.34 7.75 4.86
N SER A 22 6.14 6.87 5.83
CA SER A 22 6.84 5.57 5.92
C SER A 22 6.43 4.61 4.80
N PHE A 23 5.14 4.59 4.47
CA PHE A 23 4.60 3.84 3.32
C PHE A 23 5.21 4.33 1.99
N ASN A 24 5.19 5.64 1.74
CA ASN A 24 5.68 6.29 0.53
C ASN A 24 7.19 6.06 0.34
N LYS A 25 7.96 6.07 1.44
CA LYS A 25 9.38 5.67 1.41
C LYS A 25 9.57 4.22 1.00
N THR A 26 8.73 3.31 1.50
CA THR A 26 8.80 1.89 1.15
C THR A 26 8.47 1.68 -0.32
N VAL A 27 7.36 2.23 -0.81
CA VAL A 27 6.95 2.18 -2.22
C VAL A 27 8.07 2.68 -3.13
N SER A 28 8.67 3.80 -2.76
CA SER A 28 9.72 4.40 -3.56
C SER A 28 10.97 3.53 -3.60
N TYR A 29 11.39 2.97 -2.46
CA TYR A 29 12.61 2.17 -2.37
C TYR A 29 12.45 0.79 -3.02
N GLU A 30 11.31 0.12 -2.80
CA GLU A 30 11.08 -1.23 -3.28
C GLU A 30 10.58 -1.29 -4.72
N LYS A 31 9.97 -0.21 -5.23
CA LYS A 31 9.39 -0.20 -6.58
C LYS A 31 10.03 0.82 -7.51
N LEU A 32 10.06 2.10 -7.13
CA LEU A 32 10.62 3.14 -8.00
C LEU A 32 12.15 3.09 -8.14
N TYR A 33 12.85 2.54 -7.15
CA TYR A 33 14.31 2.39 -7.18
C TYR A 33 14.79 1.06 -7.79
N LEU A 34 13.97 0.01 -7.75
CA LEU A 34 14.33 -1.31 -8.27
C LEU A 34 13.84 -1.55 -9.71
N GLU A 35 12.80 -0.84 -10.15
CA GLU A 35 12.22 -0.99 -11.50
C GLU A 35 12.40 0.28 -12.33
N GLU A 36 12.81 0.10 -13.59
CA GLU A 36 12.90 1.19 -14.56
C GLU A 36 11.56 1.37 -15.29
N PHE A 37 10.80 2.37 -14.88
CA PHE A 37 9.56 2.74 -15.57
C PHE A 37 9.82 3.75 -16.70
N GLN A 38 9.19 3.52 -17.85
CA GLN A 38 9.31 4.39 -19.03
C GLN A 38 8.32 5.56 -18.98
N ASN A 39 7.13 5.33 -18.41
CA ASN A 39 6.05 6.32 -18.39
C ASN A 39 5.18 6.22 -17.12
N LEU A 40 4.33 7.23 -16.90
CA LEU A 40 3.46 7.33 -15.71
C LEU A 40 2.43 6.20 -15.64
N ALA A 41 1.97 5.68 -16.78
CA ALA A 41 0.95 4.64 -16.82
C ALA A 41 1.52 3.30 -16.31
N GLU A 42 2.75 2.96 -16.70
CA GLU A 42 3.46 1.78 -16.17
C GLU A 42 3.70 1.87 -14.67
N VAL A 43 4.05 3.07 -14.15
CA VAL A 43 4.19 3.26 -12.71
C VAL A 43 2.86 3.02 -12.00
N ALA A 44 1.75 3.54 -12.54
CA ALA A 44 0.43 3.37 -11.92
C ALA A 44 0.03 1.90 -11.86
N VAL A 45 0.17 1.16 -12.96
CA VAL A 45 -0.15 -0.27 -13.02
C VAL A 45 0.77 -1.08 -12.11
N GLY A 46 2.09 -0.83 -12.17
CA GLY A 46 3.05 -1.55 -11.32
C GLY A 46 2.87 -1.25 -9.83
N LEU A 47 2.43 -0.04 -9.49
CA LEU A 47 2.11 0.33 -8.11
C LEU A 47 0.85 -0.36 -7.61
N GLU A 48 -0.19 -0.46 -8.45
CA GLU A 48 -1.44 -1.17 -8.12
C GLU A 48 -1.17 -2.66 -7.85
N ASP A 49 -0.46 -3.33 -8.77
CA ASP A 49 -0.07 -4.74 -8.63
C ASP A 49 0.77 -5.00 -7.36
N TRP A 50 1.70 -4.09 -7.06
CA TRP A 50 2.52 -4.17 -5.85
C TRP A 50 1.70 -3.94 -4.58
N LEU A 51 0.78 -2.99 -4.62
CA LEU A 51 -0.08 -2.67 -3.48
C LEU A 51 -0.94 -3.88 -3.12
N GLU A 52 -1.55 -4.53 -4.10
CA GLU A 52 -2.37 -5.72 -3.84
C GLU A 52 -1.55 -6.90 -3.37
N ARG A 53 -0.50 -7.27 -4.11
CA ARG A 53 0.17 -8.56 -3.90
C ARG A 53 1.27 -8.54 -2.85
N ILE A 54 1.92 -7.40 -2.64
CA ILE A 54 3.06 -7.29 -1.73
C ILE A 54 2.64 -6.58 -0.45
N TYR A 55 1.99 -5.42 -0.59
CA TYR A 55 1.64 -4.62 0.57
C TYR A 55 0.41 -5.17 1.31
N ASN A 56 -0.71 -5.35 0.61
CA ASN A 56 -1.99 -5.76 1.20
C ASN A 56 -1.98 -7.22 1.65
N GLU A 57 -1.36 -8.12 0.89
CA GLU A 57 -1.25 -9.55 1.24
C GLU A 57 -0.09 -9.84 2.19
N GLY A 58 1.07 -9.20 2.00
CA GLY A 58 2.33 -9.65 2.62
C GLY A 58 2.83 -8.83 3.80
N ARG A 59 2.39 -7.57 3.96
CA ARG A 59 3.01 -6.69 4.96
C ARG A 59 2.36 -6.81 6.33
N LEU A 60 3.06 -7.47 7.25
CA LEU A 60 2.61 -7.54 8.64
C LEU A 60 2.88 -6.21 9.35
N HIS A 61 1.82 -5.62 9.90
CA HIS A 61 1.93 -4.38 10.66
C HIS A 61 1.84 -4.68 12.16
N SER A 62 2.86 -4.30 12.93
CA SER A 62 2.86 -4.45 14.39
C SER A 62 1.70 -3.68 15.05
N SER A 63 1.31 -2.54 14.48
CA SER A 63 0.14 -1.76 14.91
C SER A 63 -1.20 -2.45 14.64
N LEU A 64 -1.24 -3.42 13.72
CA LEU A 64 -2.43 -4.23 13.41
C LEU A 64 -2.37 -5.60 14.09
N GLY A 65 -1.45 -5.82 15.03
CA GLY A 65 -1.28 -7.10 15.71
C GLY A 65 -0.52 -8.14 14.90
N TYR A 66 0.41 -7.70 14.03
CA TYR A 66 1.12 -8.56 13.07
C TYR A 66 0.19 -9.22 12.04
N LEU A 67 -0.81 -8.48 11.60
CA LEU A 67 -1.70 -8.87 10.51
C LEU A 67 -1.38 -8.05 9.27
N SER A 68 -1.63 -8.63 8.10
CA SER A 68 -1.67 -7.89 6.85
C SER A 68 -2.91 -6.99 6.79
N PRO A 69 -2.91 -5.94 5.96
CA PRO A 69 -4.09 -5.10 5.77
C PRO A 69 -5.34 -5.92 5.38
N ILE A 70 -5.20 -6.93 4.51
CA ILE A 70 -6.32 -7.82 4.12
C ILE A 70 -6.80 -8.66 5.29
N GLU A 71 -5.89 -9.25 6.06
CA GLU A 71 -6.25 -10.05 7.23
C GLU A 71 -6.93 -9.19 8.30
N PHE A 72 -6.46 -7.97 8.48
CA PHE A 72 -7.09 -7.01 9.39
C PHE A 72 -8.50 -6.64 8.93
N GLU A 73 -8.69 -6.34 7.64
CA GLU A 73 -10.01 -6.04 7.07
C GLU A 73 -10.98 -7.23 7.19
N HIS A 74 -10.52 -8.45 6.86
CA HIS A 74 -11.32 -9.66 7.02
C HIS A 74 -11.73 -9.89 8.48
N ASN A 75 -10.81 -9.73 9.43
CA ASN A 75 -11.12 -9.86 10.85
C ASN A 75 -12.10 -8.78 11.33
N TRP A 76 -11.93 -7.54 10.84
CA TRP A 76 -12.84 -6.44 11.15
C TRP A 76 -14.25 -6.67 10.58
N LEU A 77 -14.36 -7.14 9.33
CA LEU A 77 -15.64 -7.50 8.72
C LEU A 77 -16.32 -8.67 9.43
N ALA A 78 -15.56 -9.69 9.82
CA ALA A 78 -16.07 -10.84 10.58
C ALA A 78 -16.58 -10.42 11.97
N GLN A 79 -15.84 -9.56 12.68
CA GLN A 79 -16.30 -8.98 13.95
C GLN A 79 -17.57 -8.14 13.75
N LYS A 80 -17.61 -7.32 12.70
CA LYS A 80 -18.79 -6.49 12.40
C LYS A 80 -20.01 -7.32 12.01
N GLN A 81 -19.84 -8.47 11.34
CA GLN A 81 -20.92 -9.41 11.05
C GLN A 81 -21.46 -10.10 12.31
N LEU A 82 -20.58 -10.44 13.25
CA LEU A 82 -20.97 -10.99 14.56
C LEU A 82 -21.73 -9.95 15.40
N GLU A 83 -21.30 -8.68 15.37
CA GLU A 83 -21.98 -7.59 16.07
C GLU A 83 -23.32 -7.20 15.42
N CYS A 84 -23.45 -7.34 14.10
CA CYS A 84 -24.67 -6.97 13.38
C CYS A 84 -25.74 -8.08 13.33
N GLY A 85 -25.45 -9.27 13.87
CA GLY A 85 -26.48 -10.29 14.14
C GLY A 85 -27.25 -10.80 12.92
N LEU A 86 -26.62 -10.93 11.76
CA LEU A 86 -27.23 -11.56 10.59
C LEU A 86 -26.80 -13.03 10.51
N VAL A 87 -27.48 -13.85 11.33
CA VAL A 87 -27.62 -15.28 11.08
C VAL A 87 -28.69 -15.43 10.00
N ILE A 88 -28.29 -15.92 8.83
CA ILE A 88 -29.24 -16.49 7.84
C ILE A 88 -29.72 -17.85 8.33
#